data_AF-A0A3D2CM07-F1
#
_entry.id   AF-A0A3D2CM07-F1
#
_cell.length_a   1.000
_cell.length_b   1.000
_cell.length_c   1.000
_cell.angle_alpha   90.00
_cell.angle_beta   90.00
_cell.angle_gamma   90.00
#
_symmetry.space_group_name_H-M   'P 1'
#
loop_
_entity.id
_entity.type
_entity.pdbx_description
1 polymer ?
#
loop_
_entity_poly.entity_id
_entity_poly.type
_entity_poly.pdbx_seq_one_letter_code
_entity_poly.pdbx_strand_id
1 'polypeptide(L)'
;MIEKNRLFDRVSSVCPMERSIFEEDFEQTVKELCAMFGKKYVLCTDETGIEEEASVREEYTGAICSAILFFHNGEQEDRERFLERSGRAFLEVWRQRCDRNRKGAGA
;
A
#
# COMPACT_ATOMS: atom_id res chain seq x y z
N MET A 1 -7.06 5.76 -4.99
CA MET A 1 -6.88 4.30 -4.79
C MET A 1 -5.84 3.81 -5.78
N ILE A 2 -5.00 2.83 -5.42
CA ILE A 2 -3.98 2.31 -6.34
C ILE A 2 -4.62 1.69 -7.60
N GLU A 3 -4.26 2.20 -8.77
CA GLU A 3 -4.59 1.60 -10.05
C GLU A 3 -3.60 0.47 -10.39
N LYS A 4 -4.00 -0.79 -10.18
CA LYS A 4 -3.13 -1.98 -10.39
C LYS A 4 -2.49 -2.04 -11.78
N ASN A 5 -3.20 -1.66 -12.85
CA ASN A 5 -2.65 -1.67 -14.21
C ASN A 5 -1.48 -0.70 -14.37
N ARG A 6 -1.64 0.54 -13.91
CA ARG A 6 -0.55 1.53 -13.95
C ARG A 6 0.61 1.13 -13.05
N LEU A 7 0.32 0.48 -11.92
CA LEU A 7 1.35 -0.01 -11.01
C LEU A 7 2.16 -1.14 -11.67
N PHE A 8 1.48 -2.09 -12.33
CA PHE A 8 2.12 -3.13 -13.12
C PHE A 8 3.03 -2.54 -14.19
N ASP A 9 2.53 -1.64 -15.04
CA ASP A 9 3.33 -1.02 -16.11
C ASP A 9 4.59 -0.35 -15.55
N ARG A 10 4.47 0.32 -14.40
CA ARG A 10 5.60 0.97 -13.72
C ARG A 10 6.61 -0.05 -13.20
N VAL A 11 6.18 -1.10 -12.51
CA VAL A 11 7.09 -2.13 -11.98
C VAL A 11 7.75 -2.90 -13.12
N SER A 12 6.97 -3.32 -14.12
CA SER A 12 7.44 -4.04 -15.31
C SER A 12 8.42 -3.24 -16.17
N SER A 13 8.36 -1.91 -16.14
CA SER A 13 9.34 -1.05 -16.83
C SER A 13 10.74 -1.08 -16.22
N VAL A 14 10.84 -1.44 -14.94
CA VAL A 14 12.11 -1.54 -14.20
C VAL A 14 12.55 -3.00 -14.07
N CYS A 15 11.60 -3.90 -13.87
CA CYS A 15 11.82 -5.32 -13.63
C CYS A 15 10.77 -6.11 -14.41
N PRO A 16 11.10 -6.63 -15.62
CA PRO A 16 10.15 -7.37 -16.44
C PRO A 16 9.59 -8.57 -15.68
N MET A 17 8.26 -8.62 -15.53
CA MET A 17 7.57 -9.67 -14.81
C MET A 17 6.23 -10.01 -15.45
N GLU A 18 5.80 -11.25 -15.27
CA GLU A 18 4.48 -11.69 -15.69
C GLU A 18 3.39 -11.06 -14.83
N ARG A 19 2.20 -10.88 -15.43
CA ARG A 19 1.07 -10.26 -14.75
C ARG A 19 0.58 -11.07 -13.56
N SER A 20 0.59 -12.40 -13.67
CA SER A 20 0.25 -13.34 -12.60
C SER A 20 1.16 -13.17 -11.38
N ILE A 21 2.48 -13.10 -11.60
CA ILE A 21 3.49 -12.91 -10.55
C ILE A 21 3.27 -11.57 -9.84
N PHE A 22 3.07 -10.50 -10.62
CA PHE A 22 2.76 -9.18 -10.06
C PHE A 22 1.51 -9.21 -9.16
N GLU A 23 0.45 -9.91 -9.57
CA GLU A 23 -0.79 -9.98 -8.80
C GLU A 23 -0.60 -10.76 -7.48
N GLU A 24 0.16 -11.85 -7.51
CA GLU A 24 0.52 -12.60 -6.30
C GLU A 24 1.37 -11.76 -5.34
N ASP A 25 2.43 -11.12 -5.84
CA ASP A 25 3.32 -10.25 -5.05
C ASP A 25 2.56 -9.04 -4.49
N PHE A 26 1.65 -8.46 -5.27
CA PHE A 26 0.79 -7.38 -4.82
C PHE A 26 -0.10 -7.84 -3.65
N GLU A 27 -0.78 -8.99 -3.79
CA GLU A 27 -1.65 -9.52 -2.74
C GLU A 27 -0.86 -9.86 -1.46
N GLN A 28 0.32 -10.46 -1.60
CA GLN A 28 1.20 -10.74 -0.49
C GLN A 28 1.65 -9.46 0.21
N THR A 29 2.02 -8.44 -0.56
CA THR A 29 2.39 -7.12 -0.02
C THR A 29 1.24 -6.49 0.76
N VAL A 30 0.01 -6.53 0.24
CA VAL A 30 -1.16 -5.97 0.91
C VAL A 30 -1.45 -6.69 2.23
N LYS A 31 -1.34 -8.02 2.25
CA LYS A 31 -1.46 -8.82 3.48
C LYS A 31 -0.42 -8.39 4.51
N GLU A 32 0.83 -8.20 4.09
CA GLU A 32 1.92 -7.77 4.97
C GLU A 32 1.67 -6.36 5.53
N LEU A 33 1.31 -5.39 4.68
CA LEU A 33 0.95 -4.04 5.11
C LEU A 33 -0.21 -4.05 6.13
N CYS A 34 -1.25 -4.85 5.87
CA CYS A 34 -2.39 -4.99 6.78
C CYS A 34 -2.00 -5.62 8.11
N ALA A 35 -1.06 -6.59 8.12
CA ALA A 35 -0.55 -7.19 9.33
C ALA A 35 0.29 -6.19 10.17
N MET A 36 1.08 -5.34 9.52
CA MET A 36 1.94 -4.36 10.20
C MET A 36 1.15 -3.18 10.78
N PHE A 37 0.24 -2.60 10.00
CA PHE A 37 -0.40 -1.32 10.38
C PHE A 37 -1.88 -1.47 10.71
N GLY A 38 -2.53 -2.55 10.29
CA GLY A 38 -3.95 -2.77 10.43
C GLY A 38 -4.75 -2.25 9.22
N LYS A 39 -5.73 -3.04 8.77
CA LYS A 39 -6.57 -2.78 7.58
C LYS A 39 -7.10 -1.35 7.49
N LYS A 40 -7.56 -0.78 8.61
CA LYS A 40 -8.16 0.58 8.67
C LYS A 40 -7.24 1.72 8.23
N TYR A 41 -5.93 1.48 8.15
CA TYR A 41 -4.93 2.45 7.70
C TYR A 41 -4.32 2.10 6.33
N VAL A 42 -4.62 0.92 5.80
CA VAL A 42 -4.07 0.42 4.52
C VAL A 42 -5.13 0.43 3.44
N LEU A 43 -6.35 0.01 3.79
CA LEU A 43 -7.48 -0.05 2.89
C LEU A 43 -8.28 1.27 2.93
N CYS A 44 -8.88 1.59 1.80
CA CYS A 44 -9.96 2.55 1.69
C CYS A 44 -11.21 1.89 2.27
N THR A 45 -11.66 2.36 3.43
CA THR A 45 -13.00 2.06 3.94
C THR A 45 -13.91 3.20 3.51
N ASP A 46 -15.11 2.87 3.05
CA ASP A 46 -16.16 3.87 2.84
C ASP A 46 -16.59 4.51 4.18
N GLU A 47 -17.45 5.53 4.10
CA GLU A 47 -17.96 6.24 5.29
C GLU A 47 -18.88 5.38 6.16
N THR A 48 -19.33 4.22 5.66
CA THR A 48 -20.21 3.29 6.38
C THR A 48 -19.43 2.23 7.19
N GLY A 49 -18.11 2.15 6.99
CA GLY A 49 -17.25 1.16 7.65
C GLY A 49 -17.29 -0.22 6.99
N ILE A 50 -17.85 -0.31 5.77
CA ILE A 50 -17.93 -1.53 5.00
C ILE A 50 -16.68 -1.60 4.09
N GLU A 51 -15.93 -2.69 4.20
CA GLU A 51 -14.83 -3.02 3.29
C GLU A 51 -15.42 -3.44 1.93
N GLU A 52 -15.96 -2.50 1.13
CA GLU A 52 -16.24 -2.77 -0.29
C GLU A 52 -14.91 -3.01 -1.01
N GLU A 53 -14.85 -4.12 -1.77
CA GLU A 53 -13.75 -4.54 -2.65
C GLU A 53 -12.39 -3.92 -2.27
N ALA A 54 -11.77 -4.50 -1.24
CA ALA A 54 -10.62 -3.96 -0.52
C ALA A 54 -9.58 -3.27 -1.43
N SER A 55 -9.69 -1.95 -1.43
CA SER A 55 -8.94 -1.08 -2.30
C SER A 55 -7.81 -0.40 -1.54
N VAL A 56 -6.58 -0.50 -2.02
CA VAL A 56 -5.41 -0.01 -1.28
C VAL A 56 -5.25 1.50 -1.45
N ARG A 57 -4.89 2.17 -0.36
CA ARG A 57 -4.56 3.60 -0.30
C ARG A 57 -3.36 3.95 -1.18
N GLU A 58 -3.42 5.07 -1.90
CA GLU A 58 -2.37 5.49 -2.84
C GLU A 58 -1.05 5.82 -2.16
N GLU A 59 -1.09 6.23 -0.89
CA GLU A 59 0.06 6.52 -0.06
C GLU A 59 1.04 5.33 -0.01
N TYR A 60 0.54 4.10 -0.13
CA TYR A 60 1.37 2.89 -0.11
C TYR A 60 1.97 2.52 -1.46
N THR A 61 1.68 3.26 -2.55
CA THR A 61 2.17 2.94 -3.90
C THR A 61 3.68 2.72 -3.93
N GLY A 62 4.45 3.63 -3.34
CA GLY A 62 5.92 3.53 -3.33
C GLY A 62 6.45 2.36 -2.50
N ALA A 63 5.75 2.01 -1.42
CA ALA A 63 6.09 0.84 -0.60
C ALA A 63 5.80 -0.45 -1.38
N ILE A 64 4.64 -0.53 -2.03
CA ILE A 64 4.23 -1.70 -2.81
C ILE A 64 5.16 -1.96 -3.98
N CYS A 65 5.58 -0.93 -4.72
CA CYS A 65 6.60 -1.10 -5.75
C CYS A 65 7.89 -1.72 -5.18
N SER A 66 8.34 -1.26 -4.01
CA SER A 66 9.59 -1.75 -3.40
C SER A 66 9.45 -3.19 -2.90
N ALA A 67 8.29 -3.54 -2.31
CA ALA A 67 8.02 -4.91 -1.90
C ALA A 67 7.97 -5.88 -3.08
N ILE A 68 7.29 -5.51 -4.16
CA ILE A 68 7.21 -6.36 -5.37
C ILE A 68 8.60 -6.53 -6.00
N LEU A 69 9.40 -5.46 -6.10
CA LEU A 69 10.79 -5.57 -6.58
C LEU A 69 11.63 -6.47 -5.67
N PHE A 70 11.45 -6.38 -4.36
CA PHE A 70 12.12 -7.27 -3.39
C PHE A 70 11.69 -8.74 -3.57
N PHE A 71 10.40 -9.03 -3.69
CA PHE A 71 9.93 -10.41 -3.88
C PHE A 71 10.44 -11.01 -5.19
N HIS A 72 10.55 -10.20 -6.24
CA HIS A 72 11.01 -10.66 -7.54
C HIS A 72 12.54 -10.83 -7.64
N ASN A 73 13.31 -9.86 -7.13
CA ASN A 73 14.77 -9.80 -7.33
C ASN A 73 15.59 -10.19 -6.09
N GLY A 74 14.98 -10.19 -4.90
CA GLY A 74 15.64 -10.52 -3.63
C GLY A 74 16.60 -9.45 -3.10
N GLU A 75 16.61 -8.24 -3.68
CA GLU A 75 17.53 -7.17 -3.28
C GLU A 75 17.15 -6.55 -1.92
N GLN A 76 18.06 -6.61 -0.95
CA GLN A 76 17.82 -6.11 0.41
C GLN A 76 17.53 -4.61 0.45
N GLU A 77 18.09 -3.82 -0.46
CA GLU A 77 17.81 -2.38 -0.53
C GLU A 77 16.31 -2.10 -0.77
N ASP A 78 15.65 -2.91 -1.60
CA ASP A 78 14.22 -2.77 -1.86
C ASP A 78 13.37 -3.18 -0.65
N ARG A 79 13.86 -4.11 0.17
CA ARG A 79 13.24 -4.44 1.46
C ARG A 79 13.33 -3.27 2.44
N GLU A 80 14.49 -2.63 2.55
CA GLU A 80 14.67 -1.44 3.40
C GLU A 80 13.78 -0.29 2.93
N ARG A 81 13.74 -0.03 1.62
CA ARG A 81 12.85 0.98 1.01
C ARG A 81 11.39 0.67 1.25
N PHE A 82 10.98 -0.60 1.21
CA PHE A 82 9.61 -1.00 1.57
C PHE A 82 9.27 -0.60 3.01
N LEU A 83 10.13 -0.94 3.98
CA LEU A 83 9.90 -0.62 5.39
C LEU A 83 9.86 0.89 5.63
N GLU A 84 10.80 1.64 5.05
CA GLU A 84 10.84 3.10 5.16
C GLU A 84 9.57 3.74 4.58
N ARG A 85 9.22 3.39 3.34
CA ARG A 85 8.09 3.99 2.62
C ARG A 85 6.75 3.60 3.23
N SER A 86 6.61 2.36 3.69
CA SER A 86 5.38 1.91 4.35
C SER A 86 5.17 2.61 5.69
N GLY A 87 6.23 2.80 6.49
CA GLY A 87 6.17 3.61 7.72
C GLY A 87 5.78 5.06 7.45
N ARG A 88 6.35 5.68 6.42
CA ARG A 88 5.99 7.05 6.00
C ARG A 88 4.53 7.15 5.57
N ALA A 89 4.06 6.22 4.73
CA ALA A 89 2.68 6.16 4.27
C ALA A 89 1.70 6.00 5.45
N PHE A 90 2.01 5.11 6.38
CA PHE A 90 1.21 4.92 7.60
C PHE A 90 1.09 6.22 8.42
N LEU A 91 2.20 6.90 8.68
CA LEU A 91 2.19 8.14 9.45
C LEU A 91 1.35 9.24 8.79
N GLU A 92 1.39 9.32 7.46
CA GLU A 92 0.58 10.25 6.69
C GLU A 92 -0.92 9.95 6.85
N VAL A 93 -1.33 8.69 6.61
CA VAL A 93 -2.73 8.26 6.76
C VAL A 93 -3.23 8.44 8.20
N TRP A 94 -2.38 8.12 9.19
CA TRP A 94 -2.72 8.28 10.59
C TRP A 94 -2.98 9.75 10.95
N ARG A 95 -2.10 10.67 10.50
CA ARG A 95 -2.28 12.12 10.72
C ARG A 95 -3.56 12.64 10.08
N GLN A 96 -3.84 12.26 8.83
CA GLN A 96 -5.08 12.65 8.14
C GLN A 96 -6.32 12.19 8.93
N ARG A 97 -6.30 10.99 9.51
CA ARG A 97 -7.38 10.50 10.37
C ARG A 97 -7.51 11.31 11.66
N CYS A 98 -6.40 11.61 12.33
CA CYS A 98 -6.40 12.43 13.55
C CYS A 98 -6.99 13.83 13.29
N ASP A 99 -6.57 14.48 12.20
CA ASP A 99 -7.07 15.81 11.85
C ASP A 99 -8.56 15.81 11.51
N ARG A 100 -9.05 14.77 10.82
CA ARG A 100 -10.47 14.60 10.54
C ARG A 100 -11.29 14.40 11.82
N ASN A 101 -10.81 13.56 12.74
CA ASN A 101 -11.47 13.37 14.03
C ASN A 101 -11.51 14.67 14.85
N ARG A 102 -10.45 15.47 14.79
CA ARG A 102 -10.39 16.78 15.47
C ARG A 102 -11.39 17.77 14.89
N LYS A 103 -11.55 17.80 13.56
CA LYS A 103 -12.52 18.68 12.88
C LYS A 103 -13.97 18.22 13.09
N GLY A 104 -14.22 16.92 13.18
CA GLY A 104 -15.56 16.35 13.41
C GLY A 104 -16.04 16.45 14.87
N ALA A 105 -15.13 16.53 15.85
CA ALA A 105 -15.48 16.63 17.27
C ALA A 105 -15.77 18.07 17.76
N GLY A 106 -15.69 19.07 16.87
CA GLY A 106 -15.93 20.48 17.16
C GLY A 106 -17.16 21.07 16.48
N ALA A 107 -18.04 20.23 15.91
CA ALA A 107 -19.29 20.62 15.26
C ALA A 107 -20.50 20.20 16.11
#